data_AF-A0A538HWH9-F1
#
_entry.id   AF-A0A538HWH9-F1
#
_cell.length_a   1.000
_cell.length_b   1.000
_cell.length_c   1.000
_cell.angle_alpha   90.00
_cell.angle_beta   90.00
_cell.angle_gamma   90.00
#
_symmetry.space_group_name_H-M   'P 1'
#
loop_
_entity.id
_entity.type
_entity.pdbx_description
1 polymer ?
#
loop_
_entity_poly.entity_id
_entity_poly.type
_entity_poly.pdbx_seq_one_letter_code
_entity_poly.pdbx_strand_id
1 'polypeptide(L)' 'MKSHNLQKKSSKRRRGFRKDNDVAATDVRRVRKLLGVK' A
#
# COMPACT_ATOMS: atom_id res chain seq x y z
N MET A 1 2.90 -3.92 -0.31
CA MET A 1 2.15 -5.11 -0.81
C MET A 1 3.13 -6.12 -1.41
N LYS A 2 3.23 -7.32 -0.86
CA LYS A 2 4.00 -8.43 -1.47
C LYS A 2 3.00 -9.44 -2.02
N SER A 3 2.76 -9.41 -3.33
CA SER A 3 1.96 -10.43 -4.02
C SER A 3 2.86 -11.49 -4.65
N HIS A 4 2.29 -12.64 -4.97
CA HIS A 4 2.99 -13.75 -5.65
C HIS A 4 3.32 -13.41 -7.13
N ASN A 5 2.54 -12.52 -7.77
CA ASN A 5 2.70 -12.15 -9.18
C ASN A 5 3.65 -10.95 -9.40
N LEU A 6 4.93 -11.13 -9.07
CA LEU A 6 6.00 -10.14 -9.33
C LEU A 6 6.83 -10.46 -10.57
N GLN A 7 6.72 -11.66 -11.14
CA GLN A 7 7.56 -12.12 -12.26
C GLN A 7 7.44 -11.24 -13.51
N LYS A 8 6.24 -10.72 -13.81
CA LYS A 8 5.96 -9.84 -14.97
C LYS A 8 6.33 -8.38 -14.75
N LYS A 9 6.84 -8.00 -13.56
CA LYS A 9 7.14 -6.61 -13.20
C LYS A 9 8.63 -6.35 -13.36
N SER A 10 8.97 -5.19 -13.93
CA SER A 10 10.35 -4.72 -14.01
C SER A 10 11.00 -4.60 -12.63
N SER A 11 12.33 -4.68 -12.57
CA SER A 11 13.10 -4.53 -11.33
C SER A 11 12.76 -3.24 -10.59
N LYS A 12 12.61 -2.11 -11.30
CA LYS A 12 12.21 -0.80 -10.74
C LYS A 12 10.83 -0.85 -10.08
N ARG A 13 9.81 -1.43 -10.75
CA ARG A 13 8.47 -1.58 -10.15
C ARG A 13 8.50 -2.46 -8.91
N ARG A 14 9.23 -3.59 -8.94
CA ARG A 14 9.37 -4.48 -7.78
C ARG A 14 9.98 -3.78 -6.57
N ARG A 15 10.99 -2.92 -6.79
CA ARG A 15 11.57 -2.09 -5.71
C ARG A 15 10.56 -1.13 -5.11
N GLY A 16 9.70 -0.52 -5.92
CA GLY A 16 8.66 0.42 -5.43
C GLY A 16 7.72 -0.21 -4.40
N PHE A 17 7.34 -1.47 -4.57
CA PHE A 17 6.46 -2.19 -3.64
C PHE A 17 7.08 -2.53 -2.27
N ARG A 18 8.39 -2.32 -2.10
CA ARG A 18 9.10 -2.54 -0.82
C ARG A 18 9.06 -1.35 0.12
N LYS A 19 8.66 -0.18 -0.38
CA LYS A 19 8.60 1.05 0.41
C LYS A 19 7.31 1.13 1.19
N ASP A 20 7.37 1.74 2.36
CA ASP A 20 6.18 2.20 3.06
C ASP A 20 5.59 3.38 2.31
N ASN A 21 4.26 3.45 2.29
CA ASN A 21 3.52 4.54 1.69
C ASN A 21 2.43 4.94 2.66
N ASP A 22 2.25 6.25 2.84
CA ASP A 22 1.17 6.77 3.66
C ASP A 22 -0.19 6.42 3.06
N VAL A 23 -1.21 6.38 3.93
CA VAL A 23 -2.59 6.24 3.50
C VAL A 23 -2.97 7.47 2.68
N ALA A 24 -3.55 7.25 1.50
CA ALA A 24 -4.04 8.33 0.67
C ALA A 24 -5.05 9.20 1.45
N ALA A 25 -4.98 10.52 1.27
CA ALA A 25 -5.80 11.47 2.02
C ALA A 25 -7.31 11.16 1.95
N THR A 26 -7.78 10.69 0.79
CA THR A 26 -9.17 10.28 0.54
C THR A 26 -9.62 9.08 1.40
N ASP A 27 -8.70 8.20 1.79
CA ASP A 27 -8.99 6.97 2.51
C ASP A 27 -8.77 7.07 4.03
N VAL A 28 -8.07 8.11 4.51
CA VAL A 28 -7.73 8.28 5.93
C VAL A 28 -8.95 8.15 6.84
N ARG A 29 -10.06 8.83 6.51
CA ARG A 29 -11.29 8.79 7.32
C ARG A 29 -11.86 7.37 7.41
N ARG A 30 -11.86 6.62 6.31
CA ARG A 30 -12.37 5.25 6.26
C ARG A 30 -11.49 4.31 7.08
N VAL A 31 -10.17 4.43 6.94
CA VAL A 31 -9.20 3.61 7.68
C VAL A 31 -9.30 3.88 9.19
N ARG A 32 -9.37 5.15 9.63
CA ARG A 32 -9.56 5.50 11.05
C ARG A 32 -10.82 4.87 11.64
N LYS A 33 -11.94 4.94 10.90
CA LYS A 33 -13.20 4.31 11.32
C LYS A 33 -13.07 2.79 11.48
N LEU A 34 -12.39 2.11 10.55
CA LEU A 34 -12.18 0.65 10.62
C LEU A 34 -11.32 0.24 11.81
N LEU A 35 -10.32 1.06 12.16
CA LEU A 35 -9.44 0.82 13.29
C LEU A 35 -10.03 1.25 14.65
N GLY A 36 -11.26 1.78 14.67
CA GLY A 36 -11.91 2.27 15.89
C GLY A 36 -11.25 3.51 16.50
N VAL A 37 -10.40 4.19 15.73
CA VAL A 37 -9.72 5.42 16.16
C VAL A 37 -10.66 6.58 15.87
N LYS A 38 -11.10 7.25 16.95
CA LYS A 38 -12.05 8.37 16.92
C LYS A 38 -11.37 9.67 16.49
#